data_AF-A0A5D0MSQ4-F1
#
_entry.id   AF-A0A5D0MSQ4-F1
#
_cell.length_a   1.000
_cell.length_b   1.000
_cell.length_c   1.000
_cell.angle_alpha   90.00
_cell.angle_beta   90.00
_cell.angle_gamma   90.00
#
_symmetry.space_group_name_H-M   'P 1'
#
loop_
_entity.id
_entity.type
_entity.pdbx_description
1 polymer ?
#
loop_
_entity_poly.entity_id
_entity_poly.type
_entity_poly.pdbx_seq_one_letter_code
_entity_poly.pdbx_strand_id
1 'polypeptide(L)'
;MTDAAGAVADAGAEAYPRIVAALIRVTGDWTLAEDCAQEALAAALERWPRTGVPDNPGGWLMTAARNRAVDVLRRASVERRKLRDLALLTDPAPAPPEGDVVDDRLRLIFTCCHPALALEGRVALTLRTVAGVPTADIARAFLVTESTMTRRLTLDQQDRDRWDRPAIAEGVALLARAGDGPYALQARIAAAHATAPTAAATDWPAIAGCYDALARLQPTPVIGLNRAVAHGYAYGPAAGLALLAEARAGGALDGYPPAVAAEAELTARLGDPVRAAALFRAAADAVRSEPERRALLRRAADLSP
;
A
#
# COMPACT_ATOMS: atom_id res chain seq x y z
N MET A 1 -19.68 -17.84 39.03
CA MET A 1 -18.60 -16.86 38.78
C MET A 1 -18.16 -17.07 37.35
N THR A 2 -18.51 -16.15 36.45
CA THR A 2 -18.05 -16.22 35.05
C THR A 2 -16.53 -16.23 35.06
N ASP A 3 -15.93 -17.24 34.43
CA ASP A 3 -14.50 -17.27 34.22
C ASP A 3 -14.11 -16.02 33.43
N ALA A 4 -13.27 -15.18 34.03
CA ALA A 4 -12.84 -13.92 33.43
C ALA A 4 -12.16 -14.16 32.06
N ALA A 5 -11.48 -15.30 31.89
CA ALA A 5 -10.91 -15.68 30.60
C ALA A 5 -11.99 -15.98 29.56
N GLY A 6 -13.05 -16.71 29.95
CA GLY A 6 -14.22 -16.95 29.09
C GLY A 6 -14.93 -15.65 28.69
N ALA A 7 -15.13 -14.72 29.64
CA ALA A 7 -15.73 -13.42 29.35
C ALA A 7 -14.88 -12.57 28.40
N VAL A 8 -13.54 -12.62 28.49
CA VAL A 8 -12.65 -11.95 27.53
C VAL A 8 -12.74 -12.60 26.15
N ALA A 9 -12.79 -13.93 26.07
CA ALA A 9 -12.92 -14.65 24.81
C ALA A 9 -14.23 -14.28 24.07
N ASP A 10 -15.36 -14.29 24.79
CA ASP A 10 -16.67 -13.97 24.23
C ASP A 10 -16.76 -12.51 23.78
N ALA A 11 -16.38 -11.57 24.67
CA ALA A 11 -16.37 -10.15 24.35
C ALA A 11 -15.37 -9.81 23.23
N GLY A 12 -14.22 -10.50 23.21
CA GLY A 12 -13.20 -10.35 22.20
C GLY A 12 -13.67 -10.82 20.83
N ALA A 13 -14.27 -12.00 20.73
CA ALA A 13 -14.78 -12.53 19.46
C ALA A 13 -15.78 -11.57 18.80
N GLU A 14 -16.63 -10.91 19.60
CA GLU A 14 -17.63 -9.98 19.08
C GLU A 14 -17.07 -8.57 18.79
N ALA A 15 -16.25 -8.03 19.70
CA ALA A 15 -15.82 -6.64 19.65
C ALA A 15 -14.56 -6.43 18.80
N TYR A 16 -13.68 -7.42 18.69
CA TYR A 16 -12.36 -7.29 18.06
C TYR A 16 -12.41 -6.76 16.62
N PRO A 17 -13.26 -7.31 15.70
CA PRO A 17 -13.33 -6.79 14.33
C PRO A 17 -13.82 -5.33 14.28
N ARG A 18 -14.72 -4.94 15.19
CA ARG A 18 -15.27 -3.57 15.26
C ARG A 18 -14.23 -2.58 15.79
N ILE A 19 -13.45 -2.99 16.80
CA ILE A 19 -12.36 -2.19 17.38
C ILE A 19 -11.27 -1.96 16.34
N VAL A 20 -10.80 -3.02 15.69
CA VAL A 20 -9.78 -2.93 14.64
C VAL A 20 -10.29 -2.03 13.49
N ALA A 21 -11.52 -2.23 13.00
CA ALA A 21 -12.08 -1.39 11.94
C ALA A 21 -12.23 0.09 12.35
N ALA A 22 -12.63 0.37 13.60
CA ALA A 22 -12.77 1.74 14.10
C ALA A 22 -11.41 2.43 14.26
N LEU A 23 -10.41 1.73 14.79
CA LEU A 23 -9.06 2.28 14.95
C LEU A 23 -8.37 2.46 13.61
N ILE A 24 -8.54 1.55 12.65
CA ILE A 24 -8.07 1.74 11.27
C ILE A 24 -8.66 3.02 10.68
N ARG A 25 -9.96 3.26 10.85
CA ARG A 25 -10.63 4.46 10.31
C ARG A 25 -10.07 5.76 10.89
N VAL A 26 -9.65 5.75 12.15
CA VAL A 26 -9.18 6.96 12.86
C VAL A 26 -7.67 7.15 12.73
N THR A 27 -6.90 6.06 12.65
CA THR A 27 -5.42 6.11 12.66
C THR A 27 -4.79 5.90 11.28
N GLY A 28 -5.50 5.26 10.35
CA GLY A 28 -4.96 4.84 9.05
C GLY A 28 -3.94 3.70 9.12
N ASP A 29 -3.63 3.19 10.32
CA ASP A 29 -2.57 2.21 10.54
C ASP A 29 -3.16 0.87 10.99
N TRP A 30 -3.09 -0.12 10.10
CA TRP A 30 -3.58 -1.47 10.34
C TRP A 30 -2.80 -2.17 11.46
N THR A 31 -1.47 -2.04 11.47
CA THR A 31 -0.62 -2.74 12.43
C THR A 31 -0.85 -2.16 13.82
N LEU A 32 -0.88 -0.83 13.94
CA LEU A 32 -1.20 -0.16 15.19
C LEU A 32 -2.59 -0.52 15.72
N ALA A 33 -3.60 -0.60 14.84
CA ALA A 33 -4.96 -0.95 15.24
C ALA A 33 -5.06 -2.39 15.76
N GLU A 34 -4.37 -3.33 15.11
CA GLU A 34 -4.32 -4.74 15.50
C GLU A 34 -3.59 -4.91 16.85
N ASP A 35 -2.44 -4.26 17.01
CA ASP A 35 -1.66 -4.26 18.25
C ASP A 35 -2.45 -3.65 19.41
N CYS A 36 -3.12 -2.51 19.21
CA CYS A 36 -3.93 -1.87 20.25
C CYS A 36 -5.14 -2.71 20.67
N ALA A 37 -5.75 -3.45 19.73
CA ALA A 37 -6.85 -4.36 20.03
C ALA A 37 -6.38 -5.59 20.82
N GLN A 38 -5.20 -6.14 20.48
CA GLN A 38 -4.59 -7.25 21.22
C GLN A 38 -4.16 -6.83 22.62
N GLU A 39 -3.57 -5.64 22.76
CA GLU A 39 -3.21 -5.09 24.06
C GLU A 39 -4.43 -4.80 24.95
N ALA A 40 -5.56 -4.39 24.35
CA ALA A 40 -6.81 -4.23 25.10
C ALA A 40 -7.33 -5.57 25.65
N LEU A 41 -7.23 -6.66 24.86
CA LEU A 41 -7.56 -8.01 25.32
C LEU A 41 -6.61 -8.48 26.42
N ALA A 42 -5.31 -8.23 26.28
CA ALA A 42 -4.31 -8.55 27.30
C ALA A 42 -4.59 -7.80 28.62
N ALA A 43 -4.92 -6.51 28.54
CA ALA A 43 -5.30 -5.71 29.70
C ALA A 43 -6.59 -6.22 30.37
N ALA A 44 -7.54 -6.73 29.59
CA ALA A 44 -8.75 -7.35 30.12
C ALA A 44 -8.43 -8.64 30.89
N LEU A 45 -7.60 -9.51 30.32
CA LEU A 45 -7.13 -10.75 30.98
C LEU A 45 -6.40 -10.48 32.30
N GLU A 46 -5.67 -9.36 32.40
CA GLU A 46 -4.95 -9.00 33.61
C GLU A 46 -5.86 -8.36 34.68
N ARG A 47 -6.87 -7.59 34.25
CA ARG A 47 -7.64 -6.71 35.15
C ARG A 47 -8.95 -7.32 35.60
N TRP A 48 -9.71 -7.94 34.70
CA TRP A 48 -11.04 -8.48 35.01
C TRP A 48 -11.04 -9.60 36.08
N PRO A 49 -10.01 -10.47 36.21
CA PRO A 49 -9.96 -11.42 37.31
C PRO A 49 -9.93 -10.78 38.71
N ARG A 50 -9.40 -9.55 38.81
CA ARG A 50 -9.27 -8.81 40.07
C ARG A 50 -10.44 -7.88 40.33
N THR A 51 -10.97 -7.25 39.28
CA THR A 51 -11.99 -6.20 39.39
C THR A 51 -13.39 -6.65 39.04
N GLY A 52 -13.55 -7.88 38.55
CA GLY A 52 -14.78 -8.36 37.91
C GLY A 52 -14.88 -7.91 36.45
N VAL A 53 -15.75 -8.61 35.72
CA VAL A 53 -16.09 -8.31 34.31
C VAL A 53 -17.00 -7.07 34.27
N PRO A 54 -16.69 -6.05 33.45
CA PRO A 54 -17.55 -4.86 33.30
C PRO A 54 -18.93 -5.18 32.72
N ASP A 55 -19.94 -4.35 33.02
CA ASP A 55 -21.31 -4.49 32.48
C ASP A 55 -21.35 -4.38 30.95
N ASN A 56 -20.42 -3.63 30.34
CA ASN A 56 -20.22 -3.55 28.90
C ASN A 56 -18.77 -3.93 28.53
N PRO A 57 -18.47 -5.23 28.38
CA PRO A 57 -17.13 -5.73 28.04
C PRO A 57 -16.59 -5.17 26.71
N GLY A 58 -17.43 -5.12 25.67
CA GLY A 58 -17.03 -4.61 24.35
C GLY A 58 -16.72 -3.10 24.35
N GLY A 59 -17.53 -2.31 25.07
CA GLY A 59 -17.27 -0.87 25.24
C GLY A 59 -16.01 -0.59 26.05
N TRP A 60 -15.72 -1.43 27.04
CA TRP A 60 -14.47 -1.37 27.80
C TRP A 60 -13.26 -1.65 26.91
N LEU A 61 -13.31 -2.72 26.11
CA LEU A 61 -12.25 -3.10 25.16
C LEU A 61 -11.99 -2.00 24.12
N MET A 62 -13.05 -1.40 23.55
CA MET A 62 -12.92 -0.27 22.62
C MET A 62 -12.22 0.93 23.27
N THR A 63 -12.59 1.26 24.51
CA THR A 63 -12.01 2.38 25.24
C THR A 63 -10.54 2.13 25.56
N ALA A 64 -10.19 0.92 26.01
CA ALA A 64 -8.82 0.53 26.29
C ALA A 64 -7.95 0.59 25.03
N ALA A 65 -8.43 0.05 23.90
CA ALA A 65 -7.71 0.06 22.63
C ALA A 65 -7.53 1.50 22.10
N ARG A 66 -8.56 2.36 22.20
CA ARG A 66 -8.47 3.78 21.82
C ARG A 66 -7.46 4.54 22.66
N ASN A 67 -7.49 4.37 23.99
CA ASN A 67 -6.53 5.01 24.88
C ASN A 67 -5.11 4.57 24.55
N ARG A 68 -4.91 3.27 24.25
CA ARG A 68 -3.61 2.76 23.85
C ARG A 68 -3.12 3.36 22.53
N ALA A 69 -4.00 3.48 21.54
CA ALA A 69 -3.68 4.14 20.27
C ALA A 69 -3.29 5.61 20.48
N VAL A 70 -4.03 6.35 21.31
CA VAL A 70 -3.70 7.73 21.68
C VAL A 70 -2.32 7.80 22.36
N ASP A 71 -2.00 6.87 23.24
CA ASP A 71 -0.71 6.83 23.92
C ASP A 71 0.44 6.52 22.96
N VAL A 72 0.29 5.56 22.03
CA VAL A 72 1.29 5.30 20.99
C VAL A 72 1.51 6.55 20.14
N LEU A 73 0.43 7.16 19.65
CA LEU A 73 0.50 8.33 18.78
C LEU A 73 1.10 9.55 19.51
N ARG A 74 0.78 9.73 20.79
CA ARG A 74 1.39 10.76 21.63
C ARG A 74 2.88 10.49 21.83
N ARG A 75 3.29 9.26 22.13
CA ARG A 75 4.71 8.90 22.26
C ARG A 75 5.46 9.15 20.95
N ALA A 76 4.91 8.73 19.83
CA ALA A 76 5.49 8.96 18.51
C ALA A 76 5.57 10.46 18.18
N SER A 77 4.55 11.26 18.52
CA SER A 77 4.57 12.71 18.36
C SER A 77 5.60 13.40 19.28
N VAL A 78 5.72 12.94 20.52
CA VAL A 78 6.74 13.43 21.47
C VAL A 78 8.14 13.05 21.00
N GLU A 79 8.33 11.84 20.49
CA GLU A 79 9.59 11.38 19.91
C GLU A 79 9.95 12.21 18.67
N ARG A 80 9.02 12.37 17.72
CA ARG A 80 9.20 13.26 16.56
C ARG A 80 9.50 14.69 16.97
N ARG A 81 8.84 15.21 18.02
CA ARG A 81 9.11 16.53 18.57
C ARG A 81 10.51 16.60 19.17
N LYS A 82 10.93 15.63 19.98
CA LYS A 82 12.28 15.58 20.56
C LYS A 82 13.35 15.46 19.49
N LEU A 83 13.13 14.65 18.46
CA LEU A 83 14.01 14.52 17.29
C LEU A 83 14.06 15.83 16.50
N ARG A 84 12.93 16.54 16.36
CA ARG A 84 12.87 17.87 15.76
C ARG A 84 13.56 18.92 16.63
N ASP A 85 13.37 18.90 17.95
CA ASP A 85 14.02 19.82 18.89
C ASP A 85 15.55 19.58 18.89
N LEU A 86 15.98 18.33 18.78
CA LEU A 86 17.37 17.96 18.50
C LEU A 86 17.83 18.47 17.13
N ALA A 87 16.99 18.36 16.08
CA ALA A 87 17.31 18.87 14.75
C ALA A 87 17.35 20.42 14.69
N LEU A 88 16.57 21.11 15.54
CA LEU A 88 16.54 22.57 15.70
C LEU A 88 17.77 23.11 16.44
N LEU A 89 18.44 22.28 17.27
CA LEU A 89 19.79 22.58 17.76
C LEU A 89 20.85 22.58 16.63
N THR A 90 20.46 22.20 15.41
CA THR A 90 21.30 22.13 14.19
C THR A 90 20.81 23.04 13.03
N ASP A 91 19.90 23.98 13.29
CA ASP A 91 19.25 25.02 12.43
C ASP A 91 19.60 25.16 10.90
N PRO A 92 18.60 25.48 10.00
CA PRO A 92 17.30 24.79 9.79
C PRO A 92 16.67 24.84 8.36
N ALA A 93 15.55 24.12 8.18
CA ALA A 93 14.32 24.60 7.48
C ALA A 93 13.04 23.84 7.95
N PRO A 94 11.83 24.45 7.95
CA PRO A 94 10.61 23.84 8.48
C PRO A 94 9.90 22.93 7.46
N ALA A 95 9.51 21.73 7.89
CA ALA A 95 8.78 20.77 7.06
C ALA A 95 7.26 21.08 7.01
N PRO A 96 6.59 20.86 5.84
CA PRO A 96 5.15 21.02 5.67
C PRO A 96 4.34 19.96 6.45
N PRO A 97 3.04 20.20 6.71
CA PRO A 97 2.21 19.29 7.51
C PRO A 97 2.03 17.93 6.84
N GLU A 98 2.14 16.88 7.67
CA GLU A 98 2.06 15.46 7.33
C GLU A 98 0.80 15.15 6.50
N GLY A 99 1.00 14.61 5.30
CA GLY A 99 -0.07 14.28 4.35
C GLY A 99 -0.93 13.09 4.79
N ASP A 100 -2.22 13.19 4.48
CA ASP A 100 -3.24 12.15 4.65
C ASP A 100 -2.85 10.87 3.89
N VAL A 101 -2.36 9.85 4.61
CA VAL A 101 -2.08 8.49 4.09
C VAL A 101 -3.31 7.56 4.25
N VAL A 102 -4.48 8.10 4.62
CA VAL A 102 -5.57 7.30 5.22
C VAL A 102 -6.60 6.68 4.24
N ASP A 103 -6.49 6.85 2.91
CA ASP A 103 -7.55 6.39 1.97
C ASP A 103 -7.11 5.50 0.79
N ASP A 104 -5.95 4.84 0.85
CA ASP A 104 -5.51 4.02 -0.29
C ASP A 104 -6.23 2.66 -0.37
N ARG A 105 -6.58 2.04 0.77
CA ARG A 105 -7.26 0.73 0.79
C ARG A 105 -8.75 0.81 0.49
N LEU A 106 -9.44 1.84 0.97
CA LEU A 106 -10.84 2.11 0.64
C LEU A 106 -10.98 2.47 -0.83
N ARG A 107 -10.07 3.31 -1.36
CA ARG A 107 -9.93 3.51 -2.81
C ARG A 107 -9.69 2.22 -3.56
N LEU A 108 -8.74 1.38 -3.13
CA LEU A 108 -8.45 0.12 -3.77
C LEU A 108 -9.70 -0.79 -3.82
N ILE A 109 -10.47 -0.86 -2.73
CA ILE A 109 -11.74 -1.61 -2.68
C ILE A 109 -12.75 -1.01 -3.66
N PHE A 110 -12.94 0.31 -3.70
CA PHE A 110 -13.85 0.96 -4.64
C PHE A 110 -13.41 0.78 -6.10
N THR A 111 -12.11 0.88 -6.39
CA THR A 111 -11.55 0.64 -7.72
C THR A 111 -11.76 -0.80 -8.15
N CYS A 112 -11.49 -1.78 -7.27
CA CYS A 112 -11.67 -3.19 -7.60
C CYS A 112 -13.15 -3.57 -7.72
N CYS A 113 -14.06 -2.90 -6.99
CA CYS A 113 -15.49 -3.17 -7.03
C CYS A 113 -16.26 -2.30 -8.04
N HIS A 114 -15.59 -1.49 -8.87
CA HIS A 114 -16.25 -0.51 -9.74
C HIS A 114 -17.12 -1.18 -10.81
N PRO A 115 -18.38 -0.75 -11.03
CA PRO A 115 -19.31 -1.40 -11.95
C PRO A 115 -18.87 -1.41 -13.43
N ALA A 116 -17.97 -0.50 -13.83
CA ALA A 116 -17.37 -0.50 -15.16
C ALA A 116 -16.46 -1.71 -15.44
N LEU A 117 -16.01 -2.41 -14.40
CA LEU A 117 -15.31 -3.69 -14.55
C LEU A 117 -16.32 -4.83 -14.64
N ALA A 118 -16.10 -5.76 -15.57
CA ALA A 118 -16.84 -7.03 -15.61
C ALA A 118 -16.75 -7.74 -14.25
N LEU A 119 -17.78 -8.48 -13.86
CA LEU A 119 -17.86 -9.13 -12.55
C LEU A 119 -16.62 -9.98 -12.24
N GLU A 120 -16.12 -10.68 -13.25
CA GLU A 120 -14.91 -11.49 -13.19
C GLU A 120 -13.66 -10.65 -12.90
N GLY A 121 -13.56 -9.47 -13.53
CA GLY A 121 -12.48 -8.51 -13.28
C GLY A 121 -12.54 -7.93 -11.87
N ARG A 122 -13.75 -7.61 -11.39
CA ARG A 122 -13.94 -7.12 -10.01
C ARG A 122 -13.52 -8.15 -8.98
N VAL A 123 -13.99 -9.38 -9.12
CA VAL A 123 -13.68 -10.46 -8.19
C VAL A 123 -12.18 -10.80 -8.23
N ALA A 124 -11.58 -10.90 -9.42
CA ALA A 124 -10.16 -11.18 -9.55
C ALA A 124 -9.28 -10.08 -8.95
N LEU A 125 -9.59 -8.80 -9.22
CA LEU A 125 -8.85 -7.67 -8.65
C LEU A 125 -9.03 -7.60 -7.15
N THR A 126 -10.24 -7.73 -6.61
CA THR A 126 -10.48 -7.72 -5.16
C THR A 126 -9.76 -8.88 -4.46
N LEU A 127 -9.83 -10.10 -5.00
CA LEU A 127 -9.11 -11.25 -4.46
C LEU A 127 -7.59 -11.00 -4.46
N ARG A 128 -7.07 -10.40 -5.54
CA ARG A 128 -5.64 -10.15 -5.68
C ARG A 128 -5.14 -9.04 -4.77
N THR A 129 -5.80 -7.89 -4.79
CA THR A 129 -5.27 -6.63 -4.25
C THR A 129 -5.78 -6.35 -2.84
N VAL A 130 -7.01 -6.74 -2.51
CA VAL A 130 -7.63 -6.51 -1.20
C VAL A 130 -7.44 -7.72 -0.28
N ALA A 131 -7.63 -8.93 -0.81
CA ALA A 131 -7.54 -10.17 -0.03
C ALA A 131 -6.18 -10.88 -0.13
N GLY A 132 -5.26 -10.40 -0.97
CA GLY A 132 -3.90 -10.94 -1.09
C GLY A 132 -3.82 -12.37 -1.64
N VAL A 133 -4.87 -12.86 -2.30
CA VAL A 133 -4.95 -14.23 -2.82
C VAL A 133 -3.92 -14.41 -3.96
N PRO A 134 -3.23 -15.58 -4.04
CA PRO A 134 -2.34 -15.87 -5.15
C PRO A 134 -3.02 -15.84 -6.50
N THR A 135 -2.36 -15.30 -7.53
CA THR A 135 -2.83 -15.38 -8.93
C THR A 135 -3.11 -16.82 -9.36
N ALA A 136 -2.30 -17.80 -8.90
CA ALA A 136 -2.53 -19.22 -9.12
C ALA A 136 -3.85 -19.73 -8.51
N ASP A 137 -4.21 -19.24 -7.32
CA ASP A 137 -5.40 -19.65 -6.58
C ASP A 137 -6.65 -18.99 -7.16
N ILE A 138 -6.52 -17.73 -7.58
CA ILE A 138 -7.54 -17.02 -8.36
C ILE A 138 -7.74 -17.76 -9.70
N ALA A 139 -6.67 -18.14 -10.40
CA ALA A 139 -6.77 -18.89 -11.65
C ALA A 139 -7.54 -20.22 -11.46
N ARG A 140 -7.25 -20.96 -10.38
CA ARG A 140 -7.99 -22.17 -10.00
C ARG A 140 -9.47 -21.87 -9.71
N ALA A 141 -9.77 -20.82 -8.96
CA ALA A 141 -11.16 -20.42 -8.66
C ALA A 141 -11.95 -20.02 -9.93
N PHE A 142 -11.25 -19.48 -10.94
CA PHE A 142 -11.83 -19.08 -12.22
C PHE A 142 -11.74 -20.16 -13.32
N LEU A 143 -11.21 -21.35 -13.00
CA LEU A 143 -11.00 -22.46 -13.94
C LEU A 143 -10.22 -22.05 -15.20
N VAL A 144 -9.21 -21.18 -15.03
CA VAL A 144 -8.28 -20.75 -16.10
C VAL A 144 -6.84 -21.07 -15.71
N THR A 145 -5.92 -20.99 -16.68
CA THR A 145 -4.49 -21.12 -16.40
C THR A 145 -3.97 -19.91 -15.60
N GLU A 146 -2.92 -20.11 -14.80
CA GLU A 146 -2.27 -19.00 -14.07
C GLU A 146 -1.80 -17.91 -15.05
N SER A 147 -1.23 -18.30 -16.20
CA SER A 147 -0.83 -17.36 -17.25
C SER A 147 -1.99 -16.50 -17.77
N THR A 148 -3.17 -17.10 -17.97
CA THR A 148 -4.38 -16.35 -18.37
C THR A 148 -4.84 -15.40 -17.28
N MET A 149 -4.74 -15.77 -16.01
CA MET A 149 -5.10 -14.87 -14.90
C MET A 149 -4.07 -13.75 -14.71
N THR A 150 -2.76 -14.02 -14.83
CA THR A 150 -1.71 -13.01 -14.78
C THR A 150 -1.90 -11.95 -15.86
N ARG A 151 -2.20 -12.36 -17.11
CA ARG A 151 -2.54 -11.43 -18.20
C ARG A 151 -3.72 -10.52 -17.90
N ARG A 152 -4.67 -10.97 -17.05
CA ARG A 152 -5.81 -10.14 -16.62
C ARG A 152 -5.44 -9.14 -15.54
N LEU A 153 -4.46 -9.44 -14.69
CA LEU A 153 -4.14 -8.65 -13.50
C LEU A 153 -3.00 -7.66 -13.72
N THR A 154 -2.00 -8.00 -14.54
CA THR A 154 -0.83 -7.14 -14.75
C THR A 154 -1.06 -6.20 -15.93
N LEU A 155 -0.98 -4.89 -15.67
CA LEU A 155 -1.38 -3.84 -16.61
C LEU A 155 -0.62 -3.85 -17.95
N ASP A 156 0.64 -4.27 -17.94
CA ASP A 156 1.50 -4.42 -19.13
C ASP A 156 1.13 -5.63 -19.99
N GLN A 157 0.48 -6.64 -19.40
CA GLN A 157 0.08 -7.87 -20.05
C GLN A 157 -1.40 -7.89 -20.48
N GLN A 158 -2.15 -6.85 -20.13
CA GLN A 158 -3.53 -6.69 -20.54
C GLN A 158 -3.63 -6.33 -22.03
N ASP A 159 -4.58 -6.97 -22.70
CA ASP A 159 -4.98 -6.60 -24.06
C ASP A 159 -5.79 -5.30 -24.02
N ARG A 160 -5.15 -4.19 -24.41
CA ARG A 160 -5.73 -2.85 -24.37
C ARG A 160 -6.78 -2.60 -25.45
N ASP A 161 -6.87 -3.45 -26.46
CA ASP A 161 -7.94 -3.35 -27.48
C ASP A 161 -9.30 -3.71 -26.90
N ARG A 162 -9.31 -4.43 -25.77
CA ARG A 162 -10.52 -4.81 -25.03
C ARG A 162 -10.96 -3.78 -24.00
N TRP A 163 -10.20 -2.69 -23.83
CA TRP A 163 -10.57 -1.63 -22.90
C TRP A 163 -11.72 -0.78 -23.45
N ASP A 164 -12.60 -0.33 -22.56
CA ASP A 164 -13.77 0.48 -22.92
C ASP A 164 -13.32 1.89 -23.36
N ARG A 165 -13.12 2.05 -24.68
CA ARG A 165 -12.67 3.30 -25.29
C ARG A 165 -13.64 4.46 -25.03
N PRO A 166 -14.97 4.29 -25.15
CA PRO A 166 -15.94 5.31 -24.74
C PRO A 166 -15.77 5.78 -23.28
N ALA A 167 -15.68 4.85 -22.32
CA ALA A 167 -15.52 5.19 -20.90
C ALA A 167 -14.18 5.89 -20.62
N ILE A 168 -13.10 5.47 -21.28
CA ILE A 168 -11.80 6.14 -21.20
C ILE A 168 -11.89 7.56 -21.75
N ALA A 169 -12.53 7.77 -22.90
CA ALA A 169 -12.69 9.08 -23.50
C ALA A 169 -13.53 10.02 -22.61
N GLU A 170 -14.59 9.51 -21.98
CA GLU A 170 -15.39 10.25 -21.00
C GLU A 170 -14.54 10.68 -19.79
N GLY A 171 -13.77 9.75 -19.21
CA GLY A 171 -12.87 10.04 -18.09
C GLY A 171 -11.82 11.10 -18.43
N VAL A 172 -11.23 11.04 -19.63
CA VAL A 172 -10.28 12.04 -20.13
C VAL A 172 -10.94 13.41 -20.30
N ALA A 173 -12.17 13.46 -20.82
CA ALA A 173 -12.91 14.70 -20.98
C ALA A 173 -13.25 15.37 -19.63
N LEU A 174 -13.60 14.59 -18.61
CA LEU A 174 -13.79 15.08 -17.23
C LEU A 174 -12.48 15.62 -16.65
N LEU A 175 -11.37 14.91 -16.90
CA LEU A 175 -10.06 15.28 -16.41
C LEU A 175 -9.56 16.62 -16.98
N ALA A 176 -9.93 16.95 -18.22
CA ALA A 176 -9.59 18.25 -18.83
C ALA A 176 -10.15 19.46 -18.06
N ARG A 177 -11.16 19.23 -17.20
CA ARG A 177 -11.79 20.26 -16.36
C ARG A 177 -11.35 20.20 -14.90
N ALA A 178 -10.50 19.23 -14.54
CA ALA A 178 -9.98 19.08 -13.20
C ALA A 178 -8.86 20.09 -12.93
N GLY A 179 -8.71 20.53 -11.67
CA GLY A 179 -7.57 21.33 -11.23
C GLY A 179 -6.29 20.50 -11.09
N ASP A 180 -5.29 21.03 -10.38
CA ASP A 180 -3.99 20.34 -10.19
C ASP A 180 -3.82 19.74 -8.78
N GLY A 181 -4.94 19.40 -8.14
CA GLY A 181 -4.93 18.70 -6.86
C GLY A 181 -4.41 17.25 -6.97
N PRO A 182 -4.10 16.60 -5.84
CA PRO A 182 -3.50 15.25 -5.82
C PRO A 182 -4.33 14.22 -6.60
N TYR A 183 -5.65 14.26 -6.50
CA TYR A 183 -6.54 13.34 -7.24
C TYR A 183 -6.54 13.59 -8.74
N ALA A 184 -6.40 14.83 -9.18
CA ALA A 184 -6.31 15.15 -10.59
C ALA A 184 -4.97 14.67 -11.18
N LEU A 185 -3.86 14.81 -10.45
CA LEU A 185 -2.57 14.28 -10.86
C LEU A 185 -2.57 12.75 -10.93
N GLN A 186 -3.18 12.07 -9.94
CA GLN A 186 -3.37 10.62 -9.97
C GLN A 186 -4.26 10.18 -11.15
N ALA A 187 -5.32 10.93 -11.44
CA ALA A 187 -6.18 10.68 -12.60
C ALA A 187 -5.44 10.91 -13.93
N ARG A 188 -4.53 11.90 -14.02
CA ARG A 188 -3.64 12.10 -15.19
C ARG A 188 -2.68 10.93 -15.38
N ILE A 189 -2.12 10.38 -14.31
CA ILE A 189 -1.29 9.16 -14.37
C ILE A 189 -2.12 7.98 -14.90
N ALA A 190 -3.32 7.76 -14.34
CA ALA A 190 -4.21 6.71 -14.80
C ALA A 190 -4.62 6.89 -16.27
N ALA A 191 -4.92 8.12 -16.69
CA ALA A 191 -5.25 8.45 -18.07
C ALA A 191 -4.10 8.16 -19.03
N ALA A 192 -2.85 8.51 -18.66
CA ALA A 192 -1.67 8.21 -19.48
C ALA A 192 -1.49 6.70 -19.73
N HIS A 193 -1.80 5.86 -18.74
CA HIS A 193 -1.87 4.41 -18.95
C HIS A 193 -3.05 4.01 -19.83
N ALA A 194 -4.25 4.54 -19.53
CA ALA A 194 -5.51 4.18 -20.18
C ALA A 194 -5.55 4.50 -21.68
N THR A 195 -4.95 5.62 -22.09
CA THR A 195 -4.98 6.11 -23.47
C THR A 195 -3.87 5.54 -24.34
N ALA A 196 -2.78 5.05 -23.74
CA ALA A 196 -1.67 4.48 -24.50
C ALA A 196 -2.09 3.17 -25.20
N PRO A 197 -1.82 3.02 -26.52
CA PRO A 197 -2.28 1.87 -27.30
C PRO A 197 -1.59 0.56 -26.87
N THR A 198 -0.35 0.65 -26.40
CA THR A 198 0.41 -0.50 -25.86
C THR A 198 1.12 -0.10 -24.58
N ALA A 199 1.55 -1.09 -23.79
CA ALA A 199 2.35 -0.84 -22.58
C ALA A 199 3.63 -0.05 -22.89
N ALA A 200 4.31 -0.38 -23.99
CA ALA A 200 5.52 0.30 -24.44
C ALA A 200 5.28 1.76 -24.90
N ALA A 201 4.07 2.07 -25.38
CA ALA A 201 3.69 3.42 -25.80
C ALA A 201 3.16 4.30 -24.65
N THR A 202 3.27 3.85 -23.39
CA THR A 202 2.88 4.66 -22.23
C THR A 202 3.72 5.93 -22.16
N ASP A 203 3.07 7.08 -22.00
CA ASP A 203 3.75 8.39 -21.85
C ASP A 203 4.36 8.52 -20.45
N TRP A 204 5.50 7.87 -20.27
CA TRP A 204 6.26 7.91 -19.03
C TRP A 204 6.79 9.31 -18.67
N PRO A 205 7.24 10.16 -19.61
CA PRO A 205 7.56 11.56 -19.30
C PRO A 205 6.40 12.33 -18.66
N ALA A 206 5.17 12.17 -19.16
CA ALA A 206 3.99 12.79 -18.55
C ALA A 206 3.69 12.24 -17.15
N ILE A 207 3.82 10.92 -16.95
CA ILE A 207 3.65 10.27 -15.64
C ILE A 207 4.71 10.77 -14.64
N ALA A 208 5.97 10.87 -15.07
CA ALA A 208 7.06 11.39 -14.26
C ALA A 208 6.80 12.84 -13.83
N GLY A 209 6.32 13.70 -14.75
CA GLY A 209 5.92 15.07 -14.43
C GLY A 209 4.75 15.15 -13.43
N CYS A 210 3.78 14.23 -13.52
CA CYS A 210 2.71 14.15 -12.53
C CYS A 210 3.23 13.74 -11.15
N TYR A 211 4.16 12.80 -11.07
CA TYR A 211 4.81 12.43 -9.82
C TYR A 211 5.74 13.52 -9.26
N ASP A 212 6.39 14.31 -10.11
CA ASP A 212 7.13 15.50 -9.69
C ASP A 212 6.19 16.53 -9.04
N ALA A 213 5.01 16.75 -9.62
CA ALA A 213 3.99 17.62 -9.05
C ALA A 213 3.41 17.06 -7.74
N LEU A 214 3.12 15.75 -7.69
CA LEU A 214 2.65 15.08 -6.47
C LEU A 214 3.68 15.17 -5.35
N ALA A 215 4.96 14.97 -5.64
CA ALA A 215 6.02 15.06 -4.64
C ALA A 215 6.16 16.48 -4.05
N ARG A 216 5.84 17.53 -4.82
CA ARG A 216 5.80 18.91 -4.31
C ARG A 216 4.59 19.17 -3.41
N LEU A 217 3.42 18.60 -3.74
CA LEU A 217 2.19 18.80 -2.99
C LEU A 217 2.11 17.93 -1.73
N GLN A 218 2.57 16.68 -1.84
CA GLN A 218 2.48 15.65 -0.83
C GLN A 218 3.77 14.81 -0.84
N PRO A 219 4.84 15.25 -0.15
CA PRO A 219 6.13 14.58 -0.15
C PRO A 219 6.11 13.35 0.76
N THR A 220 5.55 12.23 0.28
CA THR A 220 5.57 10.95 1.01
C THR A 220 6.61 9.99 0.43
N PRO A 221 7.15 9.06 1.24
CA PRO A 221 8.08 8.04 0.77
C PRO A 221 7.54 7.20 -0.39
N VAL A 222 6.24 6.87 -0.35
CA VAL A 222 5.57 6.10 -1.42
C VAL A 222 5.46 6.90 -2.72
N ILE A 223 5.17 8.21 -2.64
CA ILE A 223 5.19 9.09 -3.81
C ILE A 223 6.62 9.21 -4.35
N GLY A 224 7.64 9.33 -3.49
CA GLY A 224 9.05 9.32 -3.87
C GLY A 224 9.47 8.04 -4.58
N LEU A 225 9.06 6.87 -4.08
CA LEU A 225 9.25 5.57 -4.73
C LEU A 225 8.60 5.53 -6.12
N ASN A 226 7.32 5.89 -6.22
CA ASN A 226 6.61 5.85 -7.50
C ASN A 226 7.19 6.84 -8.52
N ARG A 227 7.62 8.02 -8.04
CA ARG A 227 8.37 9.01 -8.83
C ARG A 227 9.65 8.41 -9.39
N ALA A 228 10.43 7.72 -8.56
CA ALA A 228 11.66 7.05 -8.98
C ALA A 228 11.40 6.00 -10.08
N VAL A 229 10.35 5.19 -9.93
CA VAL A 229 9.94 4.24 -10.97
C VAL A 229 9.58 4.96 -12.27
N ALA A 230 8.73 5.99 -12.21
CA ALA A 230 8.30 6.74 -13.38
C ALA A 230 9.48 7.38 -14.13
N HIS A 231 10.41 8.02 -13.42
CA HIS A 231 11.65 8.56 -14.00
C HIS A 231 12.56 7.46 -14.57
N GLY A 232 12.61 6.30 -13.93
CA GLY A 232 13.33 5.13 -14.45
C GLY A 232 12.81 4.63 -15.80
N TYR A 233 11.50 4.73 -16.02
CA TYR A 233 10.89 4.44 -17.32
C TYR A 233 11.03 5.60 -18.33
N ALA A 234 10.90 6.86 -17.89
CA ALA A 234 10.93 8.03 -18.76
C ALA A 234 12.33 8.40 -19.26
N TYR A 235 13.33 8.37 -18.36
CA TYR A 235 14.66 8.93 -18.58
C TYR A 235 15.78 7.90 -18.36
N GLY A 236 15.40 6.63 -18.18
CA GLY A 236 16.32 5.51 -18.05
C GLY A 236 16.58 5.08 -16.60
N PRO A 237 17.01 3.83 -16.40
CA PRO A 237 17.08 3.18 -15.08
C PRO A 237 18.00 3.91 -14.10
N ALA A 238 19.08 4.54 -14.56
CA ALA A 238 19.99 5.31 -13.71
C ALA A 238 19.31 6.51 -13.04
N ALA A 239 18.44 7.24 -13.77
CA ALA A 239 17.67 8.35 -13.22
C ALA A 239 16.70 7.87 -12.13
N GLY A 240 16.03 6.75 -12.38
CA GLY A 240 15.15 6.13 -11.38
C GLY A 240 15.89 5.67 -10.13
N LEU A 241 17.05 5.02 -10.28
CA LEU A 241 17.85 4.55 -9.14
C LEU A 241 18.38 5.71 -8.28
N ALA A 242 18.77 6.83 -8.89
CA ALA A 242 19.18 8.02 -8.16
C ALA A 242 18.03 8.57 -7.29
N LEU A 243 16.84 8.73 -7.87
CA LEU A 243 15.66 9.19 -7.13
C LEU A 243 15.18 8.18 -6.08
N LEU A 244 15.35 6.88 -6.34
CA LEU A 244 15.03 5.84 -5.36
C LEU A 244 15.97 5.93 -4.15
N ALA A 245 17.25 6.19 -4.37
CA ALA A 245 18.21 6.41 -3.29
C ALA A 245 17.83 7.65 -2.44
N GLU A 246 17.42 8.75 -3.08
CA GLU A 246 16.89 9.93 -2.38
C GLU A 246 15.65 9.59 -1.54
N ALA A 247 14.69 8.88 -2.11
CA ALA A 247 13.46 8.48 -1.42
C ALA A 247 13.73 7.56 -0.21
N ARG A 248 14.82 6.79 -0.25
CA ARG A 248 15.25 5.89 0.82
C ARG A 248 16.12 6.55 1.89
N ALA A 249 16.71 7.72 1.62
CA ALA A 249 17.67 8.35 2.51
C ALA A 249 17.12 8.62 3.93
N GLY A 250 15.80 8.81 4.06
CA GLY A 250 15.12 9.00 5.35
C GLY A 250 14.76 7.72 6.10
N GLY A 251 15.12 6.54 5.60
CA GLY A 251 14.85 5.23 6.23
C GLY A 251 13.38 4.78 6.20
N ALA A 252 12.44 5.62 5.78
CA ALA A 252 11.01 5.32 5.79
C ALA A 252 10.59 4.19 4.80
N LEU A 253 11.47 3.80 3.89
CA LEU A 253 11.28 2.68 2.96
C LEU A 253 12.12 1.44 3.36
N ASP A 254 12.78 1.47 4.52
CA ASP A 254 13.56 0.33 5.00
C ASP A 254 12.62 -0.83 5.35
N GLY A 255 12.99 -2.03 4.91
CA GLY A 255 12.14 -3.21 5.05
C GLY A 255 10.83 -3.14 4.27
N TYR A 256 10.65 -2.16 3.36
CA TYR A 256 9.47 -2.06 2.50
C TYR A 256 9.72 -2.83 1.19
N PRO A 257 9.14 -4.03 1.01
CA PRO A 257 9.49 -4.90 -0.12
C PRO A 257 9.26 -4.27 -1.51
N PRO A 258 8.22 -3.43 -1.74
CA PRO A 258 8.05 -2.73 -3.02
C PRO A 258 9.22 -1.82 -3.39
N ALA A 259 9.90 -1.20 -2.42
CA ALA A 259 11.08 -0.38 -2.71
C ALA A 259 12.27 -1.24 -3.19
N VAL A 260 12.47 -2.40 -2.58
CA VAL A 260 13.51 -3.36 -2.98
C VAL A 260 13.18 -3.97 -4.35
N ALA A 261 11.91 -4.29 -4.61
CA ALA A 261 11.45 -4.79 -5.91
C ALA A 261 11.60 -3.75 -7.03
N ALA A 262 11.35 -2.46 -6.74
CA ALA A 262 11.61 -1.38 -7.68
C ALA A 262 13.10 -1.20 -7.97
N GLU A 263 13.97 -1.31 -6.95
CA GLU A 263 15.42 -1.34 -7.16
C GLU A 263 15.83 -2.50 -8.05
N ALA A 264 15.29 -3.70 -7.80
CA ALA A 264 15.55 -4.89 -8.59
C ALA A 264 15.15 -4.70 -10.07
N GLU A 265 13.97 -4.12 -10.32
CA GLU A 265 13.46 -3.82 -11.66
C GLU A 265 14.41 -2.88 -12.42
N LEU A 266 14.75 -1.75 -11.80
CA LEU A 266 15.59 -0.75 -12.44
C LEU A 266 17.02 -1.28 -12.64
N THR A 267 17.52 -2.11 -11.72
CA THR A 267 18.82 -2.78 -11.82
C THR A 267 18.85 -3.78 -12.99
N ALA A 268 17.78 -4.56 -13.17
CA ALA A 268 17.66 -5.46 -14.32
C ALA A 268 17.69 -4.68 -15.64
N ARG A 269 16.95 -3.57 -15.70
CA ARG A 269 16.91 -2.67 -16.87
C ARG A 269 18.22 -1.92 -17.11
N LEU A 270 19.04 -1.72 -16.08
CA LEU A 270 20.39 -1.16 -16.20
C LEU A 270 21.38 -2.17 -16.79
N GLY A 271 21.02 -3.46 -16.84
CA GLY A 271 21.85 -4.52 -17.40
C GLY A 271 22.60 -5.36 -16.36
N ASP A 272 22.18 -5.34 -15.09
CA ASP A 272 22.76 -6.18 -14.03
C ASP A 272 21.73 -7.23 -13.51
N PRO A 273 21.49 -8.31 -14.28
CA PRO A 273 20.49 -9.31 -13.93
C PRO A 273 20.86 -10.11 -12.66
N VAL A 274 22.15 -10.26 -12.37
CA VAL A 274 22.63 -10.99 -11.19
C VAL A 274 22.27 -10.23 -9.91
N ARG A 275 22.57 -8.94 -9.84
CA ARG A 275 22.17 -8.09 -8.72
C ARG A 275 20.66 -7.97 -8.61
N ALA A 276 19.97 -7.81 -9.74
CA ALA A 276 18.51 -7.75 -9.75
C ALA A 276 17.88 -9.04 -9.18
N ALA A 277 18.37 -10.22 -9.56
CA ALA A 277 17.90 -11.49 -9.01
C ALA A 277 18.14 -11.58 -7.49
N ALA A 278 19.28 -11.10 -6.99
CA ALA A 278 19.56 -11.04 -5.55
C ALA A 278 18.57 -10.10 -4.83
N LEU A 279 18.30 -8.92 -5.39
CA LEU A 279 17.34 -7.96 -4.84
C LEU A 279 15.91 -8.52 -4.84
N PHE A 280 15.48 -9.20 -5.90
CA PHE A 280 14.17 -9.87 -5.92
C PHE A 280 14.04 -10.95 -4.85
N ARG A 281 15.11 -11.72 -4.58
CA ARG A 281 15.13 -12.70 -3.47
C ARG A 281 15.05 -11.99 -2.11
N ALA A 282 15.81 -10.92 -1.90
CA ALA A 282 15.74 -10.13 -0.66
C ALA A 282 14.36 -9.51 -0.43
N ALA A 283 13.72 -8.99 -1.49
CA ALA A 283 12.33 -8.53 -1.43
C ALA A 283 11.38 -9.67 -1.05
N ALA A 284 11.58 -10.86 -1.62
CA ALA A 284 10.77 -12.04 -1.34
C ALA A 284 10.88 -12.50 0.13
N ASP A 285 12.06 -12.39 0.74
CA ASP A 285 12.29 -12.75 2.15
C ASP A 285 11.60 -11.79 3.13
N ALA A 286 11.39 -10.53 2.73
CA ALA A 286 10.71 -9.51 3.53
C ALA A 286 9.18 -9.52 3.42
N VAL A 287 8.63 -10.29 2.47
CA VAL A 287 7.18 -10.37 2.21
C VAL A 287 6.54 -11.48 3.05
N ARG A 288 5.48 -11.13 3.80
CA ARG A 288 4.67 -12.11 4.57
C ARG A 288 3.71 -12.92 3.70
N SER A 289 3.33 -12.38 2.55
CA SER A 289 2.39 -12.98 1.61
C SER A 289 3.07 -14.01 0.72
N GLU A 290 2.89 -15.30 1.00
CA GLU A 290 3.44 -16.40 0.18
C GLU A 290 3.18 -16.24 -1.34
N PRO A 291 2.01 -15.79 -1.81
CA PRO A 291 1.85 -15.48 -3.23
C PRO A 291 2.77 -14.41 -3.80
N GLU A 292 2.95 -13.32 -3.07
CA GLU A 292 3.79 -12.21 -3.49
C GLU A 292 5.27 -12.62 -3.43
N ARG A 293 5.66 -13.37 -2.39
CA ARG A 293 6.97 -14.04 -2.29
C ARG A 293 7.24 -14.92 -3.50
N ARG A 294 6.32 -15.82 -3.89
CA ARG A 294 6.47 -16.66 -5.10
C ARG A 294 6.60 -15.84 -6.38
N ALA A 295 5.84 -14.75 -6.51
CA ALA A 295 5.94 -13.88 -7.68
C ALA A 295 7.34 -13.25 -7.80
N LEU A 296 7.90 -12.72 -6.71
CA LEU A 296 9.25 -12.16 -6.65
C LEU A 296 10.33 -13.21 -6.93
N LEU A 297 10.20 -14.42 -6.36
CA LEU A 297 11.12 -15.52 -6.63
C LEU A 297 11.11 -15.96 -8.10
N ARG A 298 9.94 -15.98 -8.75
CA ARG A 298 9.85 -16.24 -10.20
C ARG A 298 10.61 -15.19 -11.00
N ARG A 299 10.44 -13.90 -10.67
CA ARG A 299 11.21 -12.83 -11.32
C ARG A 299 12.72 -12.99 -11.14
N ALA A 300 13.17 -13.44 -9.96
CA ALA A 300 14.57 -13.75 -9.72
C ALA A 300 15.08 -14.94 -10.56
N ALA A 301 14.23 -15.96 -10.76
CA ALA A 301 14.55 -17.12 -11.58
C ALA A 301 14.63 -16.75 -13.07
N ASP A 302 13.71 -15.93 -13.58
CA ASP A 302 13.67 -15.49 -14.97
C ASP A 302 14.90 -14.64 -15.38
N LEU A 303 15.60 -14.06 -14.39
CA LEU A 303 16.82 -13.27 -14.57
C LEU A 303 18.11 -14.06 -14.33
N SER A 304 18.00 -15.29 -13.83
CA SER A 304 19.17 -16.15 -13.64
C SER A 304 19.51 -16.84 -14.98
N PRO A 305 20.80 -16.92 -15.37
CA PRO A 305 21.22 -17.53 -16.62
C PRO A 305 20.97 -19.04 -16.69
#